data_AF-A0A7W5DLH4-F1
#
_entry.id   AF-A0A7W5DLH4-F1
#
_cell.length_a   1.000
_cell.length_b   1.000
_cell.length_c   1.000
_cell.angle_alpha   90.00
_cell.angle_beta   90.00
_cell.angle_gamma   90.00
#
_symmetry.space_group_name_H-M   'P 1'
#
loop_
_entity.id
_entity.type
_entity.pdbx_description
1 polymer ?
#
loop_
_entity_poly.entity_id
_entity_poly.type
_entity_poly.pdbx_seq_one_letter_code
_entity_poly.pdbx_strand_id
1 'polypeptide(L)'
;MLLALLLSLIWALQSVLWLRKSESESTADSASLSRIAVFTGASLAYVVTIPFIGYFTTTLVFIPAVSSALGYRKLRILLGAPIIFVLALYILFSLILQVQLPDEPLLQLIGIR
;
A
#
# COMPACT_ATOMS: atom_id res chain seq x y z
N MET A 1 -21.40 11.76 20.07
CA MET A 1 -20.76 10.90 21.09
C MET A 1 -21.03 9.41 20.89
N LEU A 2 -22.27 8.96 20.65
CA LEU A 2 -22.59 7.53 20.41
C LEU A 2 -21.86 6.91 19.21
N LEU A 3 -21.75 7.63 18.09
CA LEU A 3 -21.00 7.17 16.91
C LEU A 3 -19.50 7.00 17.19
N ALA A 4 -18.91 7.90 17.97
CA ALA A 4 -17.49 7.82 18.34
C ALA A 4 -17.21 6.61 19.26
N LEU A 5 -18.15 6.29 20.17
CA LEU A 5 -18.06 5.10 21.02
C LEU A 5 -18.20 3.81 20.22
N LEU A 6 -19.12 3.75 19.26
CA LEU A 6 -19.27 2.59 18.38
C LEU A 6 -18.02 2.36 17.51
N LEU A 7 -17.48 3.43 16.91
CA LEU A 7 -16.26 3.36 16.12
C LEU A 7 -15.05 2.93 16.96
N SER A 8 -14.90 3.47 18.17
CA SER A 8 -13.85 3.08 19.11
C SER A 8 -13.97 1.62 19.55
N LEU A 9 -15.19 1.13 19.79
CA LEU A 9 -15.44 -0.27 20.16
C LEU A 9 -15.09 -1.23 19.01
N ILE A 10 -15.46 -0.87 17.78
CA ILE A 10 -15.11 -1.63 16.56
C ILE A 10 -13.59 -1.66 16.37
N TRP A 11 -12.92 -0.52 16.59
CA TRP A 11 -11.46 -0.43 16.49
C TRP A 11 -10.75 -1.23 17.59
N ALA A 12 -11.25 -1.20 18.83
CA ALA A 12 -10.72 -1.96 19.94
C ALA A 12 -10.86 -3.48 19.69
N LEU A 13 -12.00 -3.92 19.16
CA LEU A 13 -12.24 -5.32 18.81
C LEU A 13 -11.31 -5.79 17.68
N GLN A 14 -11.13 -4.97 16.64
CA GLN A 14 -10.17 -5.28 15.57
C GLN A 14 -8.73 -5.27 16.08
N SER A 15 -8.37 -4.33 16.94
CA SER A 15 -7.03 -4.18 17.53
C SER A 15 -6.65 -5.41 18.36
N VAL A 16 -7.55 -5.89 19.23
CA VAL A 16 -7.31 -7.09 20.06
C VAL A 16 -7.16 -8.34 19.19
N LEU A 17 -7.93 -8.46 18.10
CA LEU A 17 -7.81 -9.58 17.16
C LEU A 17 -6.55 -9.50 16.28
N TRP A 18 -6.06 -8.30 15.97
CA TRP A 18 -4.81 -8.08 15.24
C TRP A 18 -3.57 -8.33 16.11
N LEU A 19 -3.59 -7.87 17.38
CA LEU A 19 -2.50 -8.13 18.32
C LEU A 19 -2.34 -9.62 18.62
N ARG A 20 -3.45 -10.36 18.79
CA ARG A 20 -3.39 -11.81 19.03
C ARG A 20 -2.87 -12.60 17.84
N LYS A 21 -3.01 -12.08 16.62
CA LYS A 21 -2.42 -12.68 15.41
C LYS A 21 -0.94 -12.30 15.25
N SER A 22 -0.53 -11.14 15.79
CA SER A 22 0.85 -10.67 15.78
C SER A 22 1.74 -11.34 16.84
N GLU A 23 1.16 -11.85 17.92
CA GLU A 23 1.91 -12.51 19.01
C GLU A 23 2.44 -13.91 18.63
N SER A 24 1.85 -14.56 17.61
CA SER A 24 2.29 -15.88 17.14
C SER A 24 3.45 -15.84 16.13
N GLU A 25 3.91 -14.67 15.71
CA GLU A 25 5.12 -14.51 14.87
C GLU A 25 6.24 -13.75 15.60
N SER A 26 6.11 -13.51 16.91
CA SER A 26 7.19 -12.98 17.74
C SER A 26 8.07 -14.11 18.27
N THR A 27 8.81 -14.77 17.37
CA THR A 27 10.10 -15.36 17.72
C THR A 27 11.18 -14.52 17.08
N ALA A 28 11.71 -13.59 17.87
CA ALA A 28 12.94 -12.90 17.54
C ALA A 28 14.08 -13.92 17.50
N ASP A 29 14.64 -14.20 16.34
CA ASP A 29 16.08 -14.38 16.21
C ASP A 29 16.53 -14.29 14.74
N SER A 30 17.45 -13.37 14.42
CA SER A 30 18.14 -13.16 13.13
C SER A 30 17.33 -12.83 11.85
N ALA A 31 16.01 -13.01 11.81
CA ALA A 31 15.20 -12.84 10.59
C ALA A 31 14.82 -11.39 10.20
N SER A 32 15.13 -10.39 11.04
CA SER A 32 14.67 -9.01 10.83
C SER A 32 15.57 -8.17 9.92
N LEU A 33 16.89 -8.38 9.95
CA LEU A 33 17.85 -7.58 9.17
C LEU A 33 17.66 -7.73 7.67
N SER A 34 17.40 -8.96 7.21
CA SER A 34 17.13 -9.25 5.80
C SER A 34 15.81 -8.61 5.34
N ARG A 35 14.74 -8.71 6.14
CA ARG A 35 13.45 -8.08 5.81
C ARG A 35 13.54 -6.55 5.80
N ILE A 36 14.30 -5.97 6.73
CA ILE A 36 14.58 -4.53 6.76
C ILE A 36 15.37 -4.13 5.51
N ALA A 37 16.45 -4.85 5.18
CA ALA A 37 17.25 -4.58 3.99
C ALA A 37 16.43 -4.68 2.69
N VAL A 38 15.57 -5.68 2.58
CA VAL A 38 14.65 -5.84 1.43
C VAL A 38 13.65 -4.69 1.37
N PHE A 39 13.06 -4.29 2.51
CA PHE A 39 12.11 -3.17 2.55
C PHE A 39 12.77 -1.85 2.19
N THR A 40 13.96 -1.57 2.75
CA THR A 40 14.76 -0.38 2.43
C THR A 40 15.18 -0.37 0.97
N GLY A 41 15.68 -1.50 0.45
CA GLY A 41 16.07 -1.63 -0.95
C GLY A 41 14.89 -1.45 -1.90
N ALA A 42 13.74 -2.06 -1.59
CA ALA A 42 12.51 -1.88 -2.36
C ALA A 42 12.04 -0.42 -2.33
N SER A 43 12.15 0.26 -1.19
CA SER A 43 11.73 1.66 -1.05
C SER A 43 12.64 2.60 -1.84
N LEU A 44 13.95 2.35 -1.86
CA LEU A 44 14.88 3.07 -2.72
C LEU A 44 14.57 2.83 -4.20
N ALA A 45 14.35 1.58 -4.60
CA ALA A 45 13.96 1.25 -5.96
C ALA A 45 12.64 1.93 -6.35
N TYR A 46 11.67 1.99 -5.43
CA TYR A 46 10.40 2.71 -5.62
C TYR A 46 10.63 4.18 -5.96
N VAL A 47 11.39 4.90 -5.13
CA VAL A 47 11.68 6.33 -5.36
C VAL A 47 12.40 6.57 -6.69
N VAL A 48 13.37 5.71 -7.04
CA VAL A 48 14.10 5.82 -8.30
C VAL A 48 13.22 5.53 -9.50
N THR A 49 12.21 4.67 -9.37
CA THR A 49 11.35 4.23 -10.48
C THR A 49 10.23 5.23 -10.80
N ILE A 50 9.77 6.01 -9.81
CA ILE A 50 8.73 7.05 -9.96
C ILE A 50 8.96 7.96 -11.19
N PRO A 51 10.14 8.61 -11.37
CA PRO A 51 10.35 9.52 -12.48
C PRO A 51 10.35 8.85 -13.86
N PHE A 52 10.48 7.52 -13.95
CA PHE A 52 10.51 6.80 -15.22
C PHE A 52 9.13 6.24 -15.62
N ILE A 53 8.37 5.71 -14.67
CA ILE A 53 7.14 4.92 -14.95
C ILE A 53 5.86 5.62 -14.44
N GLY A 54 6.01 6.70 -13.68
CA GLY A 54 4.91 7.40 -13.02
C GLY A 54 4.63 6.85 -11.63
N TYR A 55 3.97 7.67 -10.80
CA TYR A 55 3.71 7.35 -9.40
C TYR A 55 2.68 6.22 -9.27
N PHE A 56 1.61 6.21 -10.07
CA PHE A 56 0.57 5.20 -9.92
C PHE A 56 1.05 3.81 -10.33
N THR A 57 1.71 3.69 -11.49
CA THR A 57 2.26 2.41 -11.96
C THR A 57 3.26 1.84 -10.96
N THR A 58 4.17 2.69 -10.47
CA THR A 58 5.22 2.28 -9.53
C THR A 58 4.62 1.83 -8.20
N THR A 59 3.59 2.53 -7.71
CA THR A 59 2.84 2.16 -6.50
C THR A 59 2.09 0.83 -6.65
N LEU A 60 1.45 0.64 -7.81
CA LEU A 60 0.67 -0.56 -8.12
C LEU A 60 1.53 -1.83 -8.10
N VAL A 61 2.80 -1.73 -8.53
CA VAL A 61 3.76 -2.84 -8.52
C VAL A 61 4.46 -2.97 -7.17
N PHE A 62 4.80 -1.86 -6.53
CA PHE A 62 5.53 -1.84 -5.26
C PHE A 62 4.75 -2.49 -4.12
N ILE A 63 3.47 -2.13 -3.96
CA ILE A 63 2.62 -2.65 -2.88
C ILE A 63 2.56 -4.19 -2.88
N PRO A 64 2.21 -4.89 -3.98
CA PRO A 64 2.20 -6.34 -4.02
C PRO A 64 3.59 -6.95 -3.93
N ALA A 65 4.63 -6.32 -4.50
CA ALA A 65 6.01 -6.82 -4.40
C ALA A 65 6.50 -6.85 -2.94
N VAL A 66 6.31 -5.74 -2.21
CA VAL A 66 6.72 -5.63 -0.80
C VAL A 66 5.85 -6.50 0.10
N SER A 67 4.53 -6.51 -0.13
CA SER A 67 3.62 -7.32 0.67
C SER A 67 3.85 -8.83 0.46
N SER A 68 4.24 -9.25 -0.74
CA SER A 68 4.68 -10.63 -1.03
C SER A 68 6.01 -10.95 -0.34
N ALA A 69 6.99 -10.04 -0.41
CA ALA A 69 8.29 -10.18 0.28
C ALA A 69 8.15 -10.25 1.81
N LEU A 70 7.13 -9.61 2.38
CA LEU A 70 6.79 -9.64 3.80
C LEU A 70 5.95 -10.88 4.20
N GLY A 71 5.53 -11.72 3.25
CA GLY A 71 4.82 -12.96 3.52
C GLY A 71 3.28 -12.85 3.57
N TYR A 72 2.70 -11.72 3.17
CA TYR A 72 1.24 -11.58 3.09
C TYR A 72 0.68 -12.36 1.89
N ARG A 73 0.20 -13.59 2.15
CA ARG A 73 -0.22 -14.55 1.11
C ARG A 73 -1.63 -14.37 0.52
N LYS A 74 -2.43 -13.38 0.95
CA LYS A 74 -3.80 -13.20 0.44
C LYS A 74 -3.82 -12.37 -0.85
N LEU A 75 -3.55 -13.01 -1.99
CA LEU A 75 -3.49 -12.41 -3.34
C LEU A 75 -4.67 -11.46 -3.68
N ARG A 76 -5.89 -11.77 -3.24
CA ARG A 76 -7.07 -10.92 -3.52
C ARG A 76 -6.97 -9.54 -2.88
N ILE A 77 -6.48 -9.46 -1.64
CA ILE A 77 -6.29 -8.21 -0.92
C ILE A 77 -5.04 -7.50 -1.44
N LEU A 78 -4.02 -8.29 -1.79
CA LEU A 78 -2.74 -7.84 -2.32
C LEU A 78 -2.88 -7.03 -3.61
N LEU A 79 -3.80 -7.42 -4.49
CA LEU A 79 -4.07 -6.75 -5.76
C LEU A 79 -5.20 -5.73 -5.66
N GLY A 80 -6.24 -5.99 -4.85
CA GLY A 80 -7.38 -5.08 -4.72
C GLY A 80 -7.04 -3.77 -4.01
N ALA A 81 -6.26 -3.83 -2.92
CA ALA A 81 -5.88 -2.65 -2.15
C ALA A 81 -5.08 -1.61 -2.95
N PRO A 82 -4.01 -1.97 -3.71
CA PRO A 82 -3.27 -0.99 -4.50
C PRO A 82 -4.13 -0.38 -5.61
N ILE A 83 -5.01 -1.16 -6.25
CA ILE A 83 -5.92 -0.64 -7.28
C ILE A 83 -6.85 0.41 -6.68
N ILE A 84 -7.51 0.11 -5.55
CA ILE A 84 -8.42 1.04 -4.88
C ILE A 84 -7.67 2.29 -4.43
N PHE A 85 -6.47 2.13 -3.87
CA PHE A 85 -5.64 3.24 -3.41
C PHE A 85 -5.21 4.16 -4.56
N VAL A 86 -4.73 3.57 -5.66
CA VAL A 86 -4.38 4.31 -6.89
C VAL A 86 -5.59 5.06 -7.43
N LEU A 87 -6.76 4.41 -7.48
CA LEU A 87 -8.00 5.04 -7.95
C LEU A 87 -8.43 6.21 -7.05
N ALA A 88 -8.34 6.03 -5.74
CA ALA A 88 -8.66 7.08 -4.76
C ALA A 88 -7.72 8.27 -4.88
N LEU A 89 -6.41 8.02 -5.04
CA LEU A 89 -5.42 9.07 -5.26
C LEU A 89 -5.64 9.77 -6.59
N TYR A 90 -5.98 9.04 -7.67
CA TYR A 90 -6.33 9.65 -8.94
C TYR A 90 -7.51 10.61 -8.79
N ILE A 91 -8.60 10.18 -8.15
CA ILE A 91 -9.76 11.05 -7.89
C ILE A 91 -9.36 12.26 -7.04
N LEU A 92 -8.56 12.07 -5.99
CA LEU A 92 -8.13 13.16 -5.13
C LEU A 92 -7.27 14.18 -5.88
N PHE A 93 -6.28 13.74 -6.63
CA PHE A 93 -5.35 14.65 -7.31
C PHE A 93 -5.94 15.26 -8.58
N SER A 94 -6.69 14.48 -9.36
CA SER A 94 -7.28 14.92 -10.63
C SER A 94 -8.58 15.72 -10.41
N LEU A 95 -9.57 15.15 -9.69
CA LEU A 95 -10.87 15.81 -9.53
C LEU A 95 -10.84 16.90 -8.46
N ILE A 96 -10.23 16.63 -7.31
CA ILE A 96 -10.31 17.54 -6.16
C ILE A 96 -9.23 18.62 -6.23
N LEU A 97 -7.98 18.23 -6.50
CA LEU A 97 -6.85 19.15 -6.48
C LEU A 97 -6.52 19.77 -7.84
N GLN A 98 -7.11 19.28 -8.94
CA GLN A 98 -6.89 19.77 -10.32
C GLN A 98 -5.39 19.88 -10.68
N VAL A 99 -4.56 19.03 -10.08
CA VAL A 99 -3.12 19.01 -10.35
C VAL A 99 -2.91 18.27 -11.66
N GLN A 100 -2.23 18.90 -12.61
CA GLN A 100 -1.75 18.22 -13.81
C GLN A 100 -0.71 17.18 -13.38
N LEU A 101 -1.14 15.93 -13.31
CA LEU A 101 -0.25 14.81 -13.04
C LEU A 101 0.63 14.59 -14.29
N PRO A 102 1.94 14.33 -14.12
CA PRO A 102 2.84 14.04 -15.24
C PRO A 102 2.32 12.85 -16.06
N ASP A 103 2.58 12.85 -17.36
CA ASP A 103 2.13 11.84 -18.33
C ASP A 103 2.47 10.42 -17.84
N GLU A 104 1.45 9.65 -17.47
CA GLU A 104 1.63 8.26 -17.07
C GLU A 104 1.24 7.31 -18.21
N PRO A 105 2.08 6.31 -18.56
CA PRO A 105 1.80 5.38 -19.66
C PRO A 105 0.55 4.51 -19.41
N LEU A 106 0.19 4.25 -18.14
CA LEU A 106 -1.07 3.56 -17.80
C LEU A 106 -2.30 4.42 -18.06
N LEU A 107 -2.24 5.73 -17.80
CA LEU A 107 -3.35 6.65 -18.06
C LEU A 107 -3.50 6.90 -19.57
N GLN A 108 -2.39 6.94 -20.31
CA GLN A 108 -2.39 6.97 -21.78
C GLN A 108 -3.07 5.73 -22.38
N LEU A 109 -2.88 4.54 -21.77
CA LEU A 109 -3.55 3.31 -22.21
C LEU A 109 -5.08 3.33 -21.94
N ILE A 110 -5.53 4.09 -20.95
CA ILE A 110 -6.94 4.27 -20.59
C ILE A 110 -7.58 5.46 -21.36
N GLY A 111 -6.78 6.23 -22.13
CA GLY A 111 -7.27 7.27 -23.03
C GLY A 111 -7.67 8.57 -22.33
N ILE A 112 -7.22 8.80 -21.10
CA ILE A 112 -7.49 10.02 -20.34
C ILE A 112 -6.21 10.85 -20.31
N ARG A 113 -6.29 12.06 -20.86
CA ARG A 113 -5.21 13.05 -20.98
C ARG A 113 -5.35 14.10 -19.90
#